data_AF-A0A3S0AUQ0-F1
#
_entry.id   AF-A0A3S0AUQ0-F1
#
_cell.length_a   1.000
_cell.length_b   1.000
_cell.length_c   1.000
_cell.angle_alpha   90.00
_cell.angle_beta   90.00
_cell.angle_gamma   90.00
#
_symmetry.space_group_name_H-M   'P 1'
#
loop_
_entity.id
_entity.type
_entity.pdbx_description
1 polymer ?
#
loop_
_entity_poly.entity_id
_entity_poly.type
_entity_poly.pdbx_seq_one_letter_code
_entity_poly.pdbx_strand_id
1 'polypeptide(L)'
;MSVGFCVITVTSDQHMFDAETFLQWAQERWPRCRVMRHDPGRYISDAEFEVNPADGPLFLVIHFPGGGLVSIDGGSEQIAEAAVWLREVHPDPDLVLWFTDGDFSGHTVLFPGISAEEVYSGWVKHSEHDPFAEYPDYFK
;
A
#
# COMPACT_ATOMS: atom_id res chain seq x y z
N MET A 1 9.07 12.16 -12.58
CA MET A 1 7.91 11.82 -11.74
C MET A 1 8.21 10.46 -11.17
N SER A 2 8.33 10.36 -9.84
CA SER A 2 8.51 9.08 -9.15
C SER A 2 7.29 8.21 -9.48
N VAL A 3 7.50 6.96 -9.89
CA VAL A 3 6.40 6.00 -10.01
C VAL A 3 6.02 5.66 -8.58
N GLY A 4 5.00 6.33 -8.06
CA GLY A 4 4.43 5.97 -6.76
C GLY A 4 3.84 4.58 -6.88
N PHE A 5 4.14 3.70 -5.92
CA PHE A 5 3.47 2.42 -5.82
C PHE A 5 2.28 2.55 -4.89
N CYS A 6 1.29 1.69 -5.08
CA CYS A 6 0.06 1.68 -4.30
C CYS A 6 -0.18 0.28 -3.75
N VAL A 7 -0.78 0.22 -2.56
CA VAL A 7 -1.48 -0.97 -2.08
C VAL A 7 -2.96 -0.66 -2.04
N ILE A 8 -3.76 -1.49 -2.69
CA ILE A 8 -5.20 -1.32 -2.80
C ILE A 8 -5.94 -2.55 -2.32
N THR A 9 -7.14 -2.33 -1.77
CA THR A 9 -8.18 -3.35 -1.78
C THR A 9 -8.81 -3.37 -3.16
N VAL A 10 -9.02 -4.56 -3.70
CA VAL A 10 -9.55 -4.72 -5.06
C VAL A 10 -11.07 -4.72 -5.06
N THR A 11 -11.69 -5.24 -4.00
CA THR A 11 -13.14 -5.28 -3.83
C THR A 11 -13.65 -4.06 -3.04
N SER A 12 -14.85 -3.60 -3.39
CA SER A 12 -15.47 -2.41 -2.79
C SER A 12 -15.95 -2.59 -1.35
N ASP A 13 -16.04 -3.85 -0.88
CA ASP A 13 -16.47 -4.23 0.47
C ASP A 13 -15.30 -4.46 1.43
N GLN A 14 -14.06 -4.46 0.92
CA GLN A 14 -12.86 -4.66 1.71
C GLN A 14 -12.14 -3.34 1.98
N HIS A 15 -11.64 -3.21 3.21
CA HIS A 15 -10.90 -2.05 3.68
C HIS A 15 -9.72 -2.53 4.53
N MET A 16 -8.60 -1.80 4.46
CA MET A 16 -7.43 -2.00 5.30
C MET A 16 -7.68 -1.42 6.69
N PHE A 17 -7.63 -0.10 6.81
CA PHE A 17 -7.75 0.62 8.08
C PHE A 17 -8.38 2.00 7.88
N ASP A 18 -8.87 2.58 8.96
CA ASP A 18 -9.11 4.02 9.01
C ASP A 18 -7.80 4.78 9.24
N ALA A 19 -7.83 6.10 9.02
CA ALA A 19 -6.68 6.98 9.18
C ALA A 19 -6.09 6.99 10.61
N GLU A 20 -6.90 6.75 11.65
CA GLU A 20 -6.39 6.75 13.03
C GLU A 20 -5.59 5.48 13.32
N THR A 21 -6.15 4.33 12.94
CA THR A 21 -5.52 3.01 13.06
C THR A 21 -4.25 2.94 12.22
N PHE A 22 -4.28 3.46 10.99
CA PHE A 22 -3.12 3.58 10.11
C PHE A 22 -1.95 4.30 10.79
N LEU A 23 -2.18 5.49 11.34
CA LEU A 23 -1.13 6.28 11.99
C LEU A 23 -0.64 5.64 13.29
N GLN A 24 -1.53 4.98 14.05
CA GLN A 24 -1.14 4.26 15.26
C GLN A 24 -0.17 3.12 14.92
N TRP A 25 -0.54 2.25 13.97
CA TRP A 25 0.30 1.12 13.57
C TRP A 25 1.60 1.56 12.92
N ALA A 26 1.59 2.69 12.20
CA ALA A 26 2.81 3.29 11.67
C ALA A 26 3.79 3.68 12.78
N GLN A 27 3.30 4.23 13.90
CA GLN A 27 4.14 4.57 15.06
C GLN A 27 4.63 3.33 15.81
N GLU A 28 3.87 2.24 15.81
CA GLU A 28 4.33 0.97 16.38
C GLU A 28 5.49 0.37 15.55
N ARG A 29 5.38 0.42 14.21
CA ARG A 29 6.41 -0.09 13.29
C ARG A 29 7.62 0.83 13.20
N TRP A 30 7.41 2.14 13.07
CA TRP A 30 8.45 3.16 12.97
C TRP A 30 8.25 4.21 14.09
N PRO A 31 8.76 3.99 15.32
CA PRO A 31 8.52 4.86 16.48
C PRO A 31 8.99 6.32 16.34
N ARG A 32 9.84 6.61 15.36
CA ARG A 32 10.36 7.95 15.07
C ARG A 32 9.77 8.56 13.80
N CYS A 33 8.76 7.92 13.19
CA CYS A 33 8.08 8.48 12.04
C CYS A 33 7.35 9.78 12.43
N ARG A 34 7.24 10.68 11.46
CA ARG A 34 6.43 11.89 11.58
C ARG A 34 5.07 11.61 10.97
N VAL A 35 4.03 11.63 11.80
CA VAL A 35 2.64 11.44 11.37
C VAL A 35 1.94 12.76 11.10
N MET A 36 1.06 12.79 10.10
CA MET A 36 0.29 13.96 9.70
C MET A 36 -1.15 13.53 9.38
N ARG A 37 -2.12 14.30 9.87
CA ARG A 37 -3.53 14.21 9.48
C ARG A 37 -3.85 15.38 8.57
N HIS A 38 -4.58 15.10 7.51
CA HIS A 38 -4.93 16.08 6.50
C HIS A 38 -6.40 16.48 6.60
N ASP A 39 -6.66 17.75 6.30
CA ASP A 39 -8.02 18.27 6.18
C ASP A 39 -8.63 17.78 4.85
N PRO A 40 -9.73 16.99 4.88
CA PRO A 40 -10.37 16.48 3.67
C PRO A 40 -10.96 17.60 2.79
N GLY A 41 -11.13 18.82 3.31
CA GLY A 41 -11.50 20.00 2.52
C GLY A 41 -10.35 20.59 1.69
N ARG A 42 -9.11 20.14 1.92
CA ARG A 42 -7.89 20.67 1.28
C ARG A 42 -7.06 19.62 0.54
N TYR A 43 -7.11 18.37 0.98
CA TYR A 43 -6.29 17.29 0.45
C TYR A 43 -7.16 16.08 0.09
N ILE A 44 -6.69 15.33 -0.90
CA ILE A 44 -7.32 14.07 -1.30
C ILE A 44 -6.97 12.91 -0.37
N SER A 45 -5.82 12.99 0.31
CA SER A 45 -5.42 12.09 1.39
C SER A 45 -5.92 12.62 2.73
N ASP A 46 -6.15 11.72 3.69
CA ASP A 46 -6.59 12.06 5.05
C ASP A 46 -5.50 11.83 6.10
N ALA A 47 -4.48 11.03 5.79
CA ALA A 47 -3.33 10.82 6.65
C ALA A 47 -2.08 10.45 5.85
N GLU A 48 -0.92 10.76 6.40
CA GLU A 48 0.37 10.26 5.91
C GLU A 48 1.35 10.13 7.07
N PHE A 49 2.36 9.30 6.88
CA PHE A 49 3.53 9.32 7.75
C PHE A 49 4.82 9.29 6.94
N GLU A 50 5.81 9.99 7.47
CA GLU A 50 7.13 10.12 6.92
C GLU A 50 8.12 9.36 7.80
N VAL A 51 8.94 8.52 7.18
CA VAL A 51 10.02 7.81 7.86
C VAL A 51 11.34 8.36 7.35
N ASN A 52 12.23 8.70 8.29
CA ASN A 52 13.59 9.15 8.01
C ASN A 52 14.58 8.13 8.59
N PRO A 53 14.98 7.12 7.79
CA PRO A 53 15.97 6.13 8.20
C PRO A 53 17.33 6.79 8.45
N ALA A 54 18.10 6.27 9.41
CA ALA A 54 19.42 6.82 9.71
C ALA A 54 20.39 6.70 8.51
N ASP A 55 20.26 5.62 7.74
CA ASP A 55 21.17 5.24 6.66
C ASP A 55 20.47 5.17 5.29
N GLY A 56 19.41 5.95 5.07
CA GLY A 56 18.63 5.88 3.84
C GLY A 56 17.89 7.18 3.50
N PRO A 57 17.35 7.29 2.28
CA PRO A 57 16.49 8.41 1.92
C PRO A 57 15.21 8.37 2.76
N LEU A 58 14.59 9.53 2.93
CA LEU A 58 13.25 9.62 3.47
C LEU A 58 12.25 8.90 2.55
N PHE A 59 11.23 8.27 3.14
CA PHE A 59 10.08 7.76 2.39
C PHE A 59 8.77 8.17 3.06
N LEU A 60 7.71 8.22 2.24
CA LEU A 60 6.39 8.68 2.62
C LEU A 60 5.37 7.59 2.33
N VAL A 61 4.45 7.35 3.27
CA VAL A 61 3.32 6.46 3.09
C VAL A 61 2.05 7.26 3.35
N ILE A 62 1.16 7.26 2.37
CA ILE A 62 -0.01 8.15 2.30
C ILE A 62 -1.26 7.28 2.29
N HIS A 63 -2.15 7.52 3.25
CA HIS A 63 -3.45 6.89 3.33
C HIS A 63 -4.52 7.79 2.71
N PHE A 64 -5.51 7.17 2.06
CA PHE A 64 -6.61 7.86 1.40
C PHE A 64 -7.95 7.53 2.08
N PRO A 65 -8.91 8.48 2.05
CA PRO A 65 -10.25 8.28 2.59
C PRO A 65 -10.90 7.00 2.04
N GLY A 66 -11.63 6.31 2.91
CA GLY A 66 -12.30 5.07 2.57
C GLY A 66 -11.46 3.81 2.78
N GLY A 67 -10.22 3.92 3.26
CA GLY A 67 -9.46 2.77 3.78
C GLY A 67 -9.05 1.71 2.76
N GLY A 68 -9.25 1.97 1.46
CA GLY A 68 -8.98 1.02 0.39
C GLY A 68 -7.71 1.30 -0.41
N LEU A 69 -6.98 2.38 -0.10
CA LEU A 69 -5.81 2.81 -0.88
C LEU A 69 -4.74 3.41 0.04
N VAL A 70 -3.53 2.91 -0.12
CA VAL A 70 -2.30 3.48 0.44
C VAL A 70 -1.30 3.68 -0.70
N SER A 71 -0.73 4.88 -0.81
CA SER A 71 0.38 5.16 -1.73
C SER A 71 1.71 5.18 -0.96
N ILE A 72 2.77 4.72 -1.61
CA ILE A 72 4.12 4.65 -1.05
C ILE A 72 5.07 5.35 -2.03
N ASP A 73 5.80 6.35 -1.54
CA ASP A 73 6.86 7.05 -2.26
C ASP A 73 8.19 6.87 -1.53
N GLY A 74 9.14 6.23 -2.19
CA GLY A 74 10.43 5.87 -1.62
C GLY A 74 11.31 5.08 -2.58
N GLY A 75 12.45 4.60 -2.09
CA GLY A 75 13.28 3.62 -2.80
C GLY A 75 12.65 2.23 -2.80
N SER A 76 13.07 1.35 -3.70
CA SER A 76 12.48 0.01 -3.87
C SER A 76 12.48 -0.83 -2.58
N GLU A 77 13.54 -0.74 -1.78
CA GLU A 77 13.59 -1.44 -0.48
C GLU A 77 12.50 -0.94 0.48
N GLN A 78 12.28 0.37 0.53
CA GLN A 78 11.29 1.00 1.42
C GLN A 78 9.86 0.72 0.95
N ILE A 79 9.66 0.72 -0.37
CA ILE A 79 8.38 0.37 -0.98
C ILE A 79 8.02 -1.09 -0.63
N ALA A 80 8.96 -2.02 -0.80
CA ALA A 80 8.72 -3.42 -0.44
C ALA A 80 8.53 -3.60 1.07
N GLU A 81 9.32 -2.93 1.91
CA GLU A 81 9.15 -2.96 3.38
C GLU A 81 7.75 -2.49 3.78
N ALA A 82 7.29 -1.36 3.22
CA ALA A 82 5.97 -0.83 3.50
C ALA A 82 4.87 -1.78 2.99
N ALA A 83 4.99 -2.35 1.80
CA ALA A 83 4.02 -3.31 1.27
C ALA A 83 3.93 -4.58 2.14
N VAL A 84 5.07 -5.11 2.61
CA VAL A 84 5.11 -6.24 3.55
C VAL A 84 4.43 -5.85 4.86
N TRP A 85 4.78 -4.71 5.45
CA TRP A 85 4.16 -4.23 6.69
C TRP A 85 2.63 -4.08 6.55
N LEU A 86 2.16 -3.49 5.46
CA LEU A 86 0.73 -3.37 5.15
C LEU A 86 0.03 -4.72 5.13
N ARG A 87 0.72 -5.77 4.66
CA ARG A 87 0.19 -7.13 4.69
C ARG A 87 0.28 -7.76 6.08
N GLU A 88 1.36 -7.54 6.83
CA GLU A 88 1.56 -8.08 8.18
C GLU A 88 0.46 -7.60 9.15
N VAL A 89 0.09 -6.33 9.06
CA VAL A 89 -0.97 -5.76 9.93
C VAL A 89 -2.38 -6.20 9.54
N HIS A 90 -2.53 -6.91 8.42
CA HIS A 90 -3.77 -7.58 8.01
C HIS A 90 -3.54 -9.08 7.78
N PRO A 91 -3.58 -9.91 8.84
CA PRO A 91 -3.32 -11.33 8.71
C PRO A 91 -4.45 -12.14 8.04
N ASP A 92 -5.63 -11.54 7.84
CA ASP A 92 -6.80 -12.22 7.26
C ASP A 92 -6.54 -12.70 5.82
N PRO A 93 -6.48 -14.02 5.57
CA PRO A 93 -6.20 -14.54 4.24
C PRO A 93 -7.27 -14.20 3.19
N ASP A 94 -8.50 -13.85 3.62
CA ASP A 94 -9.58 -13.50 2.71
C ASP A 94 -9.51 -12.04 2.24
N LEU A 95 -8.70 -11.20 2.90
CA LEU A 95 -8.42 -9.84 2.44
C LEU A 95 -7.47 -9.89 1.23
N VAL A 96 -7.95 -9.41 0.08
CA VAL A 96 -7.16 -9.35 -1.15
C VAL A 96 -6.54 -7.97 -1.28
N LEU A 97 -5.21 -7.91 -1.15
CA LEU A 97 -4.44 -6.69 -1.32
C LEU A 97 -3.58 -6.78 -2.57
N TRP A 98 -3.67 -5.78 -3.44
CA TRP A 98 -2.83 -5.67 -4.62
C TRP A 98 -1.79 -4.57 -4.43
N PHE A 99 -0.54 -4.91 -4.65
CA PHE A 99 0.54 -3.96 -4.82
C PHE A 99 0.64 -3.60 -6.31
N THR A 100 0.46 -2.34 -6.67
CA THR A 100 0.44 -1.85 -8.05
C THR A 100 1.36 -0.66 -8.23
N ASP A 101 1.66 -0.31 -9.48
CA ASP A 101 2.26 0.98 -9.80
C ASP A 101 1.15 2.02 -10.02
N GLY A 102 1.54 3.30 -10.11
CA GLY A 102 0.60 4.40 -10.32
C GLY A 102 -0.08 4.41 -11.69
N ASP A 103 0.47 3.68 -12.67
CA ASP A 103 -0.11 3.55 -14.01
C ASP A 103 -1.08 2.35 -14.11
N PHE A 104 -1.17 1.55 -13.05
CA PHE A 104 -1.88 0.27 -13.02
C PHE A 104 -1.44 -0.64 -14.19
N SER A 105 -0.14 -0.67 -14.46
CA SER A 105 0.44 -1.47 -15.55
C SER A 105 0.64 -2.95 -15.18
N GLY A 106 0.59 -3.23 -13.89
CA GLY A 106 0.72 -4.56 -13.32
C GLY A 106 0.46 -4.56 -11.83
N HIS A 107 0.57 -5.75 -11.24
CA HIS A 107 0.36 -5.94 -9.81
C HIS A 107 1.09 -7.15 -9.26
N THR A 108 1.31 -7.17 -7.95
CA THR A 108 1.59 -8.37 -7.15
C THR A 108 0.48 -8.54 -6.13
N VAL A 109 -0.06 -9.74 -5.99
CA VAL A 109 -1.01 -10.06 -4.90
C VAL A 109 -0.23 -10.25 -3.60
N LEU A 110 -0.54 -9.45 -2.59
CA LEU A 110 0.08 -9.57 -1.27
C LEU A 110 -0.68 -10.63 -0.45
N PHE A 111 -0.02 -11.77 -0.20
CA PHE A 111 -0.53 -12.84 0.65
C PHE A 111 0.08 -12.78 2.07
N PRO A 112 -0.59 -13.29 3.11
CA PRO A 112 -0.03 -13.32 4.46
C PRO A 112 1.37 -13.96 4.51
N GLY A 113 2.34 -13.24 5.08
CA GLY A 113 3.72 -13.71 5.20
C GLY A 113 4.60 -13.51 3.96
N ILE A 114 4.12 -12.76 2.96
CA ILE A 114 4.92 -12.36 1.78
C ILE A 114 6.21 -11.65 2.19
N SER A 115 7.31 -11.98 1.53
CA SER A 115 8.61 -11.33 1.71
C SER A 115 8.81 -10.13 0.76
N ALA A 116 9.77 -9.28 1.08
CA ALA A 116 10.12 -8.13 0.23
C ALA A 116 10.59 -8.54 -1.19
N GLU A 117 11.24 -9.71 -1.31
CA GLU A 117 11.64 -10.27 -2.61
C GLU A 117 10.43 -10.71 -3.44
N GLU A 118 9.43 -11.31 -2.78
CA GLU A 118 8.19 -11.76 -3.42
C GLU A 118 7.30 -10.60 -3.88
N VAL A 119 7.35 -9.45 -3.20
CA VAL A 119 6.63 -8.23 -3.64
C VAL A 119 6.99 -7.86 -5.08
N TYR A 120 8.25 -7.98 -5.47
CA TYR A 120 8.69 -7.66 -6.84
C TYR A 120 8.75 -8.85 -7.78
N SER A 121 9.18 -10.03 -7.30
CA SER A 121 9.26 -11.22 -8.15
C SER A 121 7.88 -11.80 -8.50
N GLY A 122 6.84 -11.49 -7.73
CA GLY A 122 5.44 -11.85 -8.00
C GLY A 122 4.71 -10.94 -9.00
N TRP A 123 5.42 -10.03 -9.68
CA TRP A 123 4.80 -9.02 -10.54
C TRP A 123 4.15 -9.60 -11.80
N VAL A 124 2.85 -9.37 -11.94
CA VAL A 124 2.03 -9.73 -13.10
C VAL A 124 1.74 -8.48 -13.93
N LYS A 125 2.17 -8.49 -15.19
CA LYS A 125 1.94 -7.36 -16.12
C LYS A 125 0.58 -7.45 -16.78
N HIS A 126 -0.18 -6.35 -16.75
CA HIS A 126 -1.50 -6.28 -17.38
C HIS A 126 -1.44 -6.15 -18.91
N SER A 127 -0.27 -5.90 -19.48
CA SER A 127 -0.08 -6.02 -20.94
C SER A 127 -0.08 -7.47 -21.42
N GLU A 128 0.13 -8.43 -20.51
CA GLU A 128 0.23 -9.86 -20.79
C GLU A 128 -0.98 -10.63 -20.21
N HIS A 129 -1.61 -10.09 -19.18
CA HIS A 129 -2.75 -10.65 -18.45
C HIS A 129 -3.90 -9.64 -18.37
N ASP A 130 -5.15 -10.08 -18.45
CA ASP A 130 -6.31 -9.20 -18.28
C ASP A 130 -7.00 -9.49 -16.93
N PRO A 131 -6.77 -8.68 -15.89
CA PRO A 131 -7.34 -8.94 -14.58
C PRO A 131 -8.86 -8.86 -14.55
N PHE A 132 -9.49 -8.07 -15.45
CA PHE A 132 -10.94 -8.00 -15.53
C PHE A 132 -11.55 -9.30 -16.08
N ALA A 133 -10.81 -10.00 -16.95
CA ALA A 133 -11.22 -11.30 -17.48
C ALA A 133 -10.83 -12.46 -16.56
N GLU A 134 -9.65 -12.40 -15.93
CA GLU A 134 -9.11 -13.47 -15.10
C GLU A 134 -9.70 -13.48 -13.68
N TYR A 135 -9.98 -12.30 -13.12
CA TYR A 135 -10.50 -12.12 -11.77
C TYR A 135 -11.72 -11.19 -11.74
N PRO A 136 -12.79 -11.49 -12.51
CA PRO A 136 -13.93 -10.59 -12.65
C PRO A 136 -14.64 -10.33 -11.32
N ASP A 137 -14.53 -11.24 -10.34
CA ASP A 137 -15.15 -11.11 -9.03
C ASP A 137 -14.56 -9.97 -8.19
N TYR A 138 -13.31 -9.58 -8.45
CA TYR A 138 -12.67 -8.48 -7.73
C TYR A 138 -13.23 -7.11 -8.11
N PHE A 139 -13.79 -6.97 -9.31
CA PHE A 139 -14.22 -5.68 -9.87
C PHE A 139 -15.74 -5.50 -9.88
N LYS A 140 -16.45 -6.25 -9.03
CA LYS A 140 -17.92 -6.20 -8.91
C LYS A 140 -18.41 -5.13 -7.95
#